data_AF-A0A1M4Y812-F1
#
_entry.id   AF-A0A1M4Y812-F1
#
_cell.length_a   1.000
_cell.length_b   1.000
_cell.length_c   1.000
_cell.angle_alpha   90.00
_cell.angle_beta   90.00
_cell.angle_gamma   90.00
#
_symmetry.space_group_name_H-M   'P 1'
#
loop_
_entity.id
_entity.type
_entity.pdbx_description
1 polymer ?
#
loop_
_entity_poly.entity_id
_entity_poly.type
_entity_poly.pdbx_seq_one_letter_code
_entity_poly.pdbx_strand_id
1 'polypeptide(L)'
;MLHRNFLGCFGMNSKVGLMLLSMLIFQLSCKQKEEPSERPNILFIMTDDHSYQTISAYDNSLIETPNLDRIAEDGVIFANSFVGNSICAPSRATMLTGKHSHKNGQMTNSNTFDGTQVTFPKLLKDAGYQTALVGKWHLRSSPTGFDYWNVLPGQGEYYNPDFIEMGEKKSMTDTVLILPQNWL
;
A
#
# COMPACT_ATOMS: atom_id res chain seq x y z
N MET A 1 83.89 -7.74 -13.32
CA MET A 1 82.90 -8.22 -12.33
C MET A 1 81.51 -7.98 -12.93
N LEU A 2 80.66 -9.01 -12.84
CA LEU A 2 79.42 -9.24 -13.58
C LEU A 2 78.35 -8.14 -13.44
N HIS A 3 77.51 -7.95 -14.48
CA HIS A 3 76.04 -8.11 -14.40
C HIS A 3 75.39 -8.00 -15.80
N ARG A 4 74.81 -9.10 -16.30
CA ARG A 4 73.84 -9.12 -17.40
C ARG A 4 72.47 -9.45 -16.79
N ASN A 5 71.49 -8.57 -16.96
CA ASN A 5 70.10 -8.80 -16.55
C ASN A 5 69.42 -9.77 -17.51
N PHE A 6 68.91 -10.87 -16.96
CA PHE A 6 68.06 -11.85 -17.62
C PHE A 6 66.61 -11.35 -17.62
N LEU A 7 66.09 -10.99 -18.79
CA LEU A 7 64.64 -10.85 -19.02
C LEU A 7 64.05 -12.25 -19.21
N GLY A 8 63.37 -12.76 -18.18
CA GLY A 8 62.62 -14.01 -18.23
C GLY A 8 61.29 -13.81 -18.96
N CYS A 9 61.20 -14.36 -20.17
CA CYS A 9 59.97 -14.43 -20.95
C CYS A 9 59.09 -15.55 -20.37
N PHE A 10 58.06 -15.20 -19.59
CA PHE A 10 57.08 -16.17 -19.09
C PHE A 10 56.14 -16.59 -20.24
N GLY A 11 56.44 -17.74 -20.84
CA GLY A 11 55.59 -18.37 -21.86
C GLY A 11 54.31 -18.91 -21.24
N MET A 12 53.24 -18.13 -21.28
CA MET A 12 51.91 -18.58 -20.86
C MET A 12 51.35 -19.54 -21.92
N ASN A 13 51.09 -20.80 -21.55
CA ASN A 13 50.57 -21.83 -22.45
C ASN A 13 49.27 -21.36 -23.12
N SER A 14 49.18 -21.40 -24.46
CA SER A 14 48.04 -20.80 -25.20
C SER A 14 46.68 -21.41 -24.83
N LYS A 15 46.65 -22.67 -24.36
CA LYS A 15 45.45 -23.33 -23.83
C LYS A 15 44.96 -22.72 -22.51
N VAL A 16 45.86 -22.26 -21.64
CA VAL A 16 45.51 -21.61 -20.37
C VAL A 16 44.94 -20.21 -20.64
N GLY A 17 45.51 -19.48 -21.61
CA GLY A 17 44.98 -18.20 -22.06
C GLY A 17 43.56 -18.31 -22.65
N LEU A 18 43.31 -19.34 -23.47
CA LEU A 18 41.99 -19.58 -24.07
C LEU A 18 40.94 -19.96 -23.02
N MET A 19 41.33 -20.75 -22.01
CA MET A 19 40.45 -21.18 -20.93
C MET A 19 40.06 -19.99 -20.02
N LEU A 20 41.03 -19.14 -19.66
CA LEU A 20 40.78 -17.90 -18.91
C LEU A 20 39.90 -16.91 -19.68
N LEU A 21 40.09 -16.80 -21.01
CA LEU A 21 39.26 -15.93 -21.85
C LEU A 21 37.81 -16.43 -21.95
N SER A 22 37.60 -17.75 -22.06
CA SER A 22 36.25 -18.34 -22.06
C SER A 22 35.52 -18.15 -20.74
N MET A 23 36.24 -18.21 -19.61
CA MET A 23 35.69 -18.00 -18.27
C MET A 23 35.29 -16.54 -18.05
N LEU A 24 36.05 -15.59 -18.60
CA LEU A 24 35.73 -14.17 -18.58
C LEU A 24 34.49 -13.84 -19.42
N ILE A 25 34.36 -14.45 -20.61
CA ILE A 25 33.19 -14.28 -21.49
C ILE A 25 31.92 -14.86 -20.84
N PHE A 26 32.04 -15.97 -20.12
CA PHE A 26 30.91 -16.57 -19.40
C PHE A 26 30.39 -15.69 -18.25
N GLN A 27 31.30 -14.99 -17.55
CA GLN A 27 30.95 -14.02 -16.50
C GLN A 27 30.25 -12.77 -17.06
N LEU A 28 30.62 -12.32 -18.26
CA LEU A 28 29.98 -11.21 -18.95
C LEU A 28 28.59 -11.57 -19.51
N SER A 29 28.37 -12.84 -19.88
CA SER A 29 27.09 -13.31 -20.44
C SER A 29 25.99 -13.53 -19.41
N CYS A 30 26.33 -13.63 -18.12
CA CYS A 30 25.37 -13.82 -17.02
C CYS A 30 25.04 -12.53 -16.26
N LYS A 31 25.23 -11.35 -16.86
CA LYS A 31 24.72 -10.11 -16.29
C LYS A 31 23.21 -10.03 -16.54
N GLN A 32 22.43 -10.64 -15.63
CA GLN A 32 20.98 -10.46 -15.58
C GLN A 32 20.69 -8.95 -15.60
N LYS A 33 19.89 -8.54 -16.58
CA LYS A 33 19.32 -7.21 -16.60
C LYS A 33 18.34 -7.16 -15.43
N GLU A 34 18.76 -6.58 -14.31
CA GLU A 34 17.82 -6.11 -13.30
C GLU A 34 16.98 -5.05 -14.00
N GLU A 35 15.83 -5.46 -14.55
CA GLU A 35 14.76 -4.50 -14.78
C GLU A 35 14.50 -3.86 -13.42
N PRO A 36 14.59 -2.53 -13.30
CA PRO A 36 14.19 -1.87 -12.07
C PRO A 36 12.80 -2.39 -11.74
N SER A 37 12.66 -3.12 -10.63
CA SER A 37 11.34 -3.45 -10.12
C SER A 37 10.75 -2.10 -9.71
N GLU A 38 10.04 -1.47 -10.64
CA GLU A 38 9.28 -0.28 -10.35
C GLU A 38 8.30 -0.67 -9.26
N ARG A 39 8.47 -0.05 -8.09
CA ARG A 39 7.62 -0.27 -6.94
C ARG A 39 6.19 0.10 -7.34
N PRO A 40 5.19 -0.78 -7.14
CA PRO A 40 3.83 -0.51 -7.59
C PRO A 40 3.20 0.59 -6.76
N ASN A 41 2.34 1.40 -7.38
CA ASN A 41 1.44 2.30 -6.66
C ASN A 41 0.34 1.49 -5.95
N ILE A 42 -0.07 1.93 -4.76
CA ILE A 42 -1.09 1.26 -3.96
C ILE A 42 -2.28 2.20 -3.80
N LEU A 43 -3.44 1.79 -4.33
CA LEU A 43 -4.73 2.45 -4.10
C LEU A 43 -5.59 1.54 -3.22
N PHE A 44 -5.90 2.01 -2.01
CA PHE A 44 -6.75 1.29 -1.05
C PHE A 44 -8.10 1.99 -0.94
N ILE A 45 -9.15 1.36 -1.44
CA ILE A 45 -10.53 1.86 -1.40
C ILE A 45 -11.29 1.08 -0.33
N MET A 46 -11.92 1.78 0.61
CA MET A 46 -12.70 1.17 1.66
C MET A 46 -14.00 1.95 1.89
N THR A 47 -15.11 1.25 1.74
CA THR A 47 -16.45 1.72 2.05
C THR A 47 -16.78 1.48 3.53
N ASP A 48 -17.81 2.16 4.03
CA ASP A 48 -18.35 1.93 5.38
C ASP A 48 -19.73 1.28 5.24
N ASP A 49 -19.99 0.23 6.03
CA ASP A 49 -21.22 -0.58 6.03
C ASP A 49 -21.64 -1.23 4.69
N HIS A 50 -20.73 -1.34 3.71
CA HIS A 50 -21.01 -2.03 2.45
C HIS A 50 -20.91 -3.54 2.61
N SER A 51 -21.98 -4.26 2.24
CA SER A 51 -22.08 -5.71 2.41
C SER A 51 -21.72 -6.47 1.13
N TYR A 52 -21.29 -7.74 1.24
CA TYR A 52 -20.99 -8.56 0.06
C TYR A 52 -22.25 -8.81 -0.79
N GLN A 53 -23.44 -8.86 -0.19
CA GLN A 53 -24.71 -9.04 -0.90
C GLN A 53 -25.04 -7.87 -1.86
N THR A 54 -24.36 -6.75 -1.69
CA THR A 54 -24.55 -5.52 -2.47
C THR A 54 -23.39 -5.26 -3.43
N ILE A 55 -22.67 -6.32 -3.82
CA ILE A 55 -21.58 -6.30 -4.80
C ILE A 55 -21.83 -7.47 -5.76
N SER A 56 -22.12 -7.19 -7.04
CA SER A 56 -22.53 -8.21 -8.02
C SER A 56 -21.46 -9.25 -8.32
N ALA A 57 -20.17 -8.93 -8.14
CA ALA A 57 -19.09 -9.91 -8.16
C ALA A 57 -19.18 -11.01 -7.07
N TYR A 58 -19.93 -10.77 -5.98
CA TYR A 58 -20.19 -11.74 -4.92
C TYR A 58 -21.62 -12.29 -4.98
N ASP A 59 -22.61 -11.43 -5.20
CA ASP A 59 -24.04 -11.75 -5.26
C ASP A 59 -24.74 -10.75 -6.21
N ASN A 60 -25.23 -11.25 -7.33
CA ASN A 60 -25.89 -10.44 -8.37
C ASN A 60 -27.42 -10.35 -8.22
N SER A 61 -27.98 -10.73 -7.06
CA SER A 61 -29.43 -10.76 -6.86
C SER A 61 -30.06 -9.40 -6.52
N LEU A 62 -29.28 -8.42 -6.03
CA LEU A 62 -29.80 -7.15 -5.50
C LEU A 62 -29.45 -5.93 -6.35
N ILE A 63 -28.20 -5.78 -6.78
CA ILE A 63 -27.69 -4.60 -7.46
C ILE A 63 -26.49 -4.95 -8.34
N GLU A 64 -26.33 -4.22 -9.44
CA GLU A 64 -25.16 -4.28 -10.32
C GLU A 64 -24.10 -3.26 -9.86
N THR A 65 -22.84 -3.69 -9.81
CA THR A 65 -21.68 -2.88 -9.43
C THR A 65 -20.58 -2.96 -10.49
N PRO A 66 -20.83 -2.48 -11.74
CA PRO A 66 -19.97 -2.76 -12.89
C PRO A 66 -18.49 -2.36 -12.70
N ASN A 67 -18.21 -1.30 -11.93
CA ASN A 67 -16.83 -0.89 -11.65
C ASN A 67 -16.11 -1.78 -10.64
N LEU A 68 -16.83 -2.29 -9.64
CA LEU A 68 -16.27 -3.25 -8.70
C LEU A 68 -16.09 -4.61 -9.38
N ASP A 69 -17.04 -4.98 -10.24
CA ASP A 69 -16.98 -6.22 -11.03
C ASP A 69 -15.79 -6.20 -11.98
N ARG A 70 -15.52 -5.07 -12.65
CA ARG A 70 -14.31 -4.91 -13.47
C ARG A 70 -13.02 -5.12 -12.65
N ILE A 71 -12.95 -4.60 -11.43
CA ILE A 71 -11.78 -4.81 -10.54
C ILE A 71 -11.67 -6.29 -10.14
N ALA A 72 -12.80 -6.96 -9.92
CA ALA A 72 -12.84 -8.38 -9.58
C ALA A 72 -12.41 -9.27 -10.77
N GLU A 73 -12.85 -8.95 -11.99
CA GLU A 73 -12.50 -9.66 -13.23
C GLU A 73 -11.01 -9.52 -13.56
N ASP A 74 -10.45 -8.32 -13.41
CA ASP A 74 -9.02 -8.04 -13.64
C ASP A 74 -8.13 -8.47 -12.47
N GLY A 75 -8.71 -9.01 -11.39
CA GLY A 75 -8.05 -9.18 -10.10
C GLY A 75 -8.37 -10.49 -9.38
N VAL A 76 -8.47 -10.39 -8.06
CA VAL A 76 -8.75 -11.53 -7.18
C VAL A 76 -9.78 -11.12 -6.15
N ILE A 77 -10.80 -11.96 -5.97
CA ILE A 77 -11.78 -11.85 -4.89
C ILE A 77 -11.48 -12.86 -3.78
N PHE A 78 -11.72 -12.46 -2.54
CA PHE A 78 -11.64 -13.37 -1.39
C PHE A 78 -13.05 -13.72 -0.94
N ALA A 79 -13.45 -14.98 -1.10
CA ALA A 79 -14.74 -15.47 -0.63
C ALA A 79 -14.84 -15.51 0.91
N ASN A 80 -13.70 -15.62 1.60
CA ASN A 80 -13.59 -15.70 3.04
C ASN A 80 -12.64 -14.61 3.55
N SER A 81 -13.15 -13.40 3.71
CA SER A 81 -12.42 -12.25 4.26
C SER A 81 -13.20 -11.67 5.44
N PHE A 82 -12.66 -11.81 6.65
CA PHE A 82 -13.34 -11.42 7.88
C PHE A 82 -12.62 -10.25 8.55
N VAL A 83 -13.39 -9.29 9.04
CA VAL A 83 -12.87 -8.15 9.80
C VAL A 83 -12.39 -8.57 11.18
N GLY A 84 -11.35 -7.92 11.71
CA GLY A 84 -10.83 -8.21 13.04
C GLY A 84 -11.76 -7.80 14.18
N ASN A 85 -12.67 -6.86 13.92
CA ASN A 85 -13.75 -6.41 14.81
C ASN A 85 -14.82 -5.70 13.98
N SER A 86 -16.09 -6.09 14.09
CA SER A 86 -17.20 -5.61 13.25
C SER A 86 -17.78 -4.26 13.70
N ILE A 87 -16.91 -3.28 13.99
CA ILE A 87 -17.25 -1.91 14.38
C ILE A 87 -16.28 -0.95 13.66
N CYS A 88 -16.77 0.21 13.18
CA CYS A 88 -16.00 1.16 12.34
C CYS A 88 -14.57 1.44 12.83
N ALA A 89 -14.41 2.08 14.00
CA ALA A 89 -13.09 2.51 14.47
C ALA A 89 -12.19 1.30 14.83
N PRO A 90 -12.67 0.27 15.55
CA PRO A 90 -11.89 -0.95 15.78
C PRO A 90 -11.44 -1.65 14.49
N SER A 91 -12.32 -1.79 13.48
CA SER A 91 -11.98 -2.40 12.20
C SER A 91 -10.83 -1.64 11.50
N ARG A 92 -10.97 -0.31 11.39
CA ARG A 92 -9.94 0.58 10.83
C ARG A 92 -8.60 0.46 11.56
N ALA A 93 -8.63 0.41 12.89
CA ALA A 93 -7.41 0.22 13.69
C ALA A 93 -6.76 -1.16 13.46
N THR A 94 -7.55 -2.23 13.37
CA THR A 94 -7.01 -3.57 13.06
C THR A 94 -6.35 -3.61 11.68
N MET A 95 -6.97 -2.97 10.69
CA MET A 95 -6.43 -2.83 9.33
C MET A 95 -5.12 -2.05 9.30
N LEU A 96 -5.06 -0.88 9.97
CA LEU A 96 -3.86 -0.03 9.96
C LEU A 96 -2.66 -0.68 10.66
N THR A 97 -2.91 -1.41 11.74
CA THR A 97 -1.86 -1.93 12.63
C THR A 97 -1.51 -3.39 12.38
N GLY A 98 -2.36 -4.15 11.69
CA GLY A 98 -2.23 -5.61 11.57
C GLY A 98 -2.42 -6.36 12.91
N LYS A 99 -2.99 -5.71 13.94
CA LYS A 99 -3.17 -6.27 15.29
C LYS A 99 -4.65 -6.37 15.63
N HIS A 100 -5.05 -7.40 16.36
CA HIS A 100 -6.38 -7.47 16.97
C HIS A 100 -6.65 -6.28 17.91
N SER A 101 -7.92 -5.91 18.10
CA SER A 101 -8.33 -4.75 18.90
C SER A 101 -7.75 -4.76 20.32
N HIS A 102 -7.68 -5.93 20.97
CA HIS A 102 -7.13 -6.07 22.32
C HIS A 102 -5.60 -5.80 22.39
N LYS A 103 -4.90 -5.80 21.26
CA LYS A 103 -3.47 -5.47 21.15
C LYS A 103 -3.23 -4.04 20.66
N ASN A 104 -4.08 -3.50 19.79
CA ASN A 104 -3.93 -2.12 19.31
C ASN A 104 -4.59 -1.08 20.23
N GLY A 105 -5.49 -1.50 21.12
CA GLY A 105 -6.15 -0.64 22.11
C GLY A 105 -7.48 0.00 21.64
N GLN A 106 -7.84 -0.13 20.37
CA GLN A 106 -9.09 0.39 19.82
C GLN A 106 -10.20 -0.65 19.90
N MET A 107 -10.86 -0.73 21.07
CA MET A 107 -11.91 -1.72 21.35
C MET A 107 -13.31 -1.25 20.95
N THR A 108 -13.54 0.07 20.97
CA THR A 108 -14.83 0.71 20.70
C THR A 108 -14.65 1.99 19.89
N ASN A 109 -15.75 2.59 19.42
CA ASN A 109 -15.73 3.90 18.76
C ASN A 109 -15.41 5.07 19.72
N SER A 110 -15.47 4.85 21.04
CA SER A 110 -15.18 5.88 22.05
C SER A 110 -13.69 6.00 22.36
N ASN A 111 -12.88 4.99 22.01
CA ASN A 111 -11.44 5.01 22.23
C ASN A 111 -10.75 6.00 21.26
N THR A 112 -9.70 6.66 21.75
CA THR A 112 -8.81 7.46 20.91
C THR A 112 -7.64 6.59 20.47
N PHE A 113 -7.42 6.50 19.16
CA PHE A 113 -6.35 5.69 18.61
C PHE A 113 -4.97 6.25 18.99
N ASP A 114 -4.08 5.36 19.42
CA ASP A 114 -2.69 5.70 19.69
C ASP A 114 -1.90 5.79 18.37
N GLY A 115 -1.81 7.01 17.86
CA GLY A 115 -1.08 7.33 16.64
C GLY A 115 0.44 7.14 16.75
N THR A 116 1.02 6.74 17.87
CA THR A 116 2.47 6.47 17.97
C THR A 116 2.82 5.07 17.46
N GLN A 117 1.87 4.13 17.46
CA GLN A 117 2.08 2.76 17.04
C GLN A 117 2.52 2.63 15.58
N VAL A 118 3.21 1.54 15.26
CA VAL A 118 3.52 1.17 13.87
C VAL A 118 2.23 0.90 13.11
N THR A 119 2.10 1.50 11.93
CA THR A 119 1.00 1.30 10.99
C THR A 119 1.57 1.06 9.60
N PHE A 120 0.84 0.34 8.72
CA PHE A 120 1.32 0.08 7.37
C PHE A 120 1.64 1.37 6.56
N PRO A 121 0.91 2.50 6.69
CA PRO A 121 1.27 3.74 6.00
C PRO A 121 2.63 4.29 6.45
N LYS A 122 2.97 4.19 7.74
CA LYS A 122 4.31 4.56 8.24
C LYS A 122 5.39 3.69 7.61
N LEU A 123 5.15 2.38 7.55
CA LEU A 123 6.09 1.44 6.93
C LEU A 123 6.28 1.72 5.43
N LEU A 124 5.18 2.05 4.70
CA LEU A 124 5.25 2.45 3.30
C LEU A 124 6.06 3.74 3.14
N LYS A 125 5.81 4.74 3.99
CA LYS A 125 6.54 6.01 3.98
C LYS A 125 8.02 5.81 4.26
N ASP A 126 8.38 5.00 5.25
CA ASP A 126 9.77 4.64 5.56
C ASP A 126 10.43 3.89 4.39
N ALA A 127 9.65 3.12 3.64
CA ALA A 127 10.09 2.47 2.41
C ALA A 127 10.15 3.42 1.19
N GLY A 128 9.88 4.72 1.35
CA GLY A 128 10.00 5.74 0.32
C GLY A 128 8.75 5.97 -0.53
N TYR A 129 7.57 5.51 -0.08
CA TYR A 129 6.30 5.85 -0.70
C TYR A 129 5.80 7.22 -0.24
N GLN A 130 5.08 7.91 -1.14
CA GLN A 130 4.21 9.00 -0.75
C GLN A 130 2.88 8.43 -0.29
N THR A 131 2.36 8.96 0.81
CA THR A 131 1.20 8.38 1.50
C THR A 131 0.11 9.42 1.67
N ALA A 132 -1.11 9.08 1.26
CA ALA A 132 -2.26 9.96 1.34
C ALA A 132 -3.48 9.25 1.96
N LEU A 133 -4.27 10.00 2.73
CA LEU A 133 -5.56 9.54 3.28
C LEU A 133 -6.65 10.55 2.96
N VAL A 134 -7.71 10.13 2.29
CA VAL A 134 -8.86 11.00 2.01
C VAL A 134 -10.16 10.30 2.42
N GLY A 135 -11.06 11.04 3.06
CA GLY A 135 -12.38 10.55 3.45
C GLY A 135 -12.50 10.23 4.94
N LYS A 136 -13.06 9.08 5.29
CA LYS A 136 -13.41 8.77 6.68
C LYS A 136 -12.21 8.24 7.48
N TRP A 137 -11.81 8.96 8.53
CA TRP A 137 -10.77 8.52 9.46
C TRP A 137 -11.35 7.81 10.68
N HIS A 138 -12.20 8.54 11.43
CA HIS A 138 -13.00 8.01 12.54
C HIS A 138 -12.21 7.28 13.66
N LEU A 139 -10.97 7.68 13.91
CA LEU A 139 -10.11 7.15 14.99
C LEU A 139 -9.87 8.14 16.15
N ARG A 140 -10.59 9.26 16.16
CA ARG A 140 -10.58 10.39 17.13
C ARG A 140 -9.25 11.13 17.30
N SER A 141 -8.11 10.51 16.99
CA SER A 141 -6.81 11.18 16.86
C SER A 141 -6.69 11.85 15.49
N SER A 142 -5.71 12.73 15.31
CA SER A 142 -5.27 13.12 13.97
C SER A 142 -4.58 11.94 13.26
N PRO A 143 -4.69 11.83 11.93
CA PRO A 143 -3.92 10.85 11.15
C PRO A 143 -2.41 11.01 11.34
N THR A 144 -1.69 9.90 11.34
CA THR A 144 -0.22 9.86 11.36
C THR A 144 0.30 8.86 10.35
N GLY A 145 1.51 9.06 9.85
CA GLY A 145 2.08 8.19 8.81
C GLY A 145 1.58 8.47 7.40
N PHE A 146 0.96 9.65 7.19
CA PHE A 146 0.54 10.14 5.87
C PHE A 146 1.25 11.47 5.58
N ASP A 147 1.72 11.66 4.36
CA ASP A 147 2.26 12.93 3.86
C ASP A 147 1.15 13.95 3.63
N TYR A 148 -0.02 13.47 3.20
CA TYR A 148 -1.22 14.25 3.02
C TYR A 148 -2.43 13.56 3.64
N TRP A 149 -3.29 14.32 4.30
CA TRP A 149 -4.59 13.79 4.71
C TRP A 149 -5.67 14.87 4.69
N ASN A 150 -6.85 14.45 4.24
CA ASN A 150 -8.05 15.25 4.18
C ASN A 150 -9.24 14.41 4.65
N VAL A 151 -9.65 14.58 5.90
CA VAL A 151 -10.53 13.63 6.59
C VAL A 151 -11.80 14.29 7.12
N LEU A 152 -12.86 13.50 7.18
CA LEU A 152 -14.13 13.93 7.76
C LEU A 152 -14.01 14.07 9.29
N PRO A 153 -14.58 15.12 9.90
CA PRO A 153 -14.66 15.23 11.35
C PRO A 153 -15.59 14.15 11.91
N GLY A 154 -15.08 13.35 12.84
CA GLY A 154 -15.85 12.27 13.47
C GLY A 154 -16.31 11.23 12.45
N GLN A 155 -17.63 11.07 12.31
CA GLN A 155 -18.27 10.15 11.36
C GLN A 155 -18.45 10.77 9.97
N GLY A 156 -18.37 12.10 9.85
CA GLY A 156 -18.73 12.88 8.67
C GLY A 156 -20.22 13.19 8.59
N GLU A 157 -20.54 14.20 7.78
CA GLU A 157 -21.90 14.58 7.41
C GLU A 157 -22.14 14.25 5.94
N TYR A 158 -23.33 13.76 5.58
CA TYR A 158 -23.60 13.36 4.20
C TYR A 158 -23.77 14.53 3.24
N TYR A 159 -24.22 15.68 3.73
CA TYR A 159 -24.54 16.86 2.93
C TYR A 159 -23.68 18.03 3.36
N ASN A 160 -23.02 18.67 2.41
CA ASN A 160 -22.08 19.78 2.60
C ASN A 160 -21.07 19.51 3.71
N PRO A 161 -20.32 18.39 3.60
CA PRO A 161 -19.41 17.97 4.66
C PRO A 161 -18.33 19.00 4.92
N ASP A 162 -18.02 19.16 6.19
CA ASP A 162 -16.74 19.68 6.60
C ASP A 162 -15.65 18.63 6.41
N PHE A 163 -14.46 19.13 6.12
CA PHE A 163 -13.23 18.37 6.03
C PHE A 163 -12.16 18.97 6.92
N ILE A 164 -11.25 18.14 7.41
CA ILE A 164 -10.04 18.56 8.11
C ILE A 164 -8.88 18.16 7.20
N GLU A 165 -8.29 19.16 6.54
CA GLU A 165 -7.15 18.99 5.65
C GLU A 165 -5.89 19.45 6.37
N MET A 166 -4.96 18.52 6.62
CA MET A 166 -3.70 18.80 7.31
C MET A 166 -3.83 19.58 8.63
N GLY A 167 -4.94 19.39 9.34
CA GLY A 167 -5.25 20.05 10.62
C GLY A 167 -6.13 21.28 10.50
N GLU A 168 -6.39 21.76 9.29
CA GLU A 168 -7.22 22.93 9.03
C GLU A 168 -8.61 22.53 8.58
N LYS A 169 -9.64 23.12 9.19
CA LYS A 169 -11.03 22.87 8.83
C LYS A 169 -11.38 23.59 7.53
N LYS A 170 -11.93 22.87 6.56
CA LYS A 170 -12.45 23.40 5.28
C LYS A 170 -13.87 22.91 5.07
N SER A 171 -14.82 23.83 4.90
CA SER A 171 -16.21 23.50 4.60
C SER A 171 -16.38 23.34 3.10
N MET A 172 -17.03 22.26 2.65
CA MET A 172 -17.45 22.11 1.27
C MET A 172 -18.92 22.49 1.13
N THR A 173 -19.22 23.41 0.22
CA THR A 173 -20.59 23.74 -0.20
C THR A 173 -20.99 22.93 -1.42
N ASP A 174 -22.29 22.68 -1.58
CA ASP A 174 -22.91 21.97 -2.70
C ASP A 174 -22.34 20.57 -2.98
N THR A 175 -21.88 19.88 -1.94
CA THR A 175 -21.25 18.56 -2.03
C THR A 175 -22.06 17.54 -1.24
N VAL A 176 -22.37 16.39 -1.84
CA VAL A 176 -22.94 15.24 -1.14
C VAL A 176 -21.89 14.14 -1.08
N LEU A 177 -21.60 13.60 0.11
CA LEU A 177 -20.82 12.37 0.26
C LEU A 177 -21.66 11.19 -0.20
N ILE A 178 -21.78 11.07 -1.52
CA ILE A 178 -22.24 9.92 -2.31
C ILE A 178 -23.52 9.26 -1.77
N LEU A 179 -24.66 9.60 -2.38
CA LEU A 179 -25.84 8.71 -2.36
C LEU A 179 -25.57 7.48 -3.24
N PRO A 180 -26.12 6.29 -2.92
CA PRO A 180 -25.79 5.02 -3.58
C PRO A 180 -25.98 4.99 -5.10
N GLN A 181 -26.64 5.99 -5.71
CA GLN A 181 -27.11 5.91 -7.09
C GLN A 181 -26.00 5.91 -8.18
N ASN A 182 -24.81 6.47 -7.95
CA ASN A 182 -23.85 6.70 -9.06
C ASN A 182 -22.38 6.35 -8.70
N TRP A 183 -22.10 5.09 -8.39
CA TRP A 183 -20.71 4.61 -8.20
C TRP A 183 -20.04 4.24 -9.54
N LEU A 184 -19.29 5.20 -10.10
CA LEU A 184 -18.39 5.17 -11.28
C LEU A 184 -18.94 4.56 -12.59
#